data_AF-A0A3Q0JB18-F1
#
_entry.id   AF-A0A3Q0JB18-F1
#
_cell.length_a   1.000
_cell.length_b   1.000
_cell.length_c   1.000
_cell.angle_alpha   90.00
_cell.angle_beta   90.00
_cell.angle_gamma   90.00
#
_symmetry.space_group_name_H-M   'P 1'
#
loop_
_entity.id
_entity.type
_entity.pdbx_description
1 polymer ?
#
loop_
_entity_poly.entity_id
_entity_poly.type
_entity_poly.pdbx_seq_one_letter_code
_entity_poly.pdbx_strand_id
1 'polypeptide(L)'
;MYAYVDQMQFAGRDLVSALRYFLEGFRLPGEAQKIDRLMEKFASRYCENNPNNGIFASADTAYVLAYSIIMLTTDLHSPQVKSKMTKEQYIRLNRGISDSQDLPEAYLSKIYDEIADQEIKMKSANKPGKQVRKKKLTLLLDVDIITSTFVPTER
;
A
#
# COMPACT_ATOMS: atom_id res chain seq x y z
N MET A 1 -13.99 -6.83 13.06
CA MET A 1 -13.11 -6.22 12.03
C MET A 1 -12.23 -7.29 11.38
N TYR A 2 -11.54 -8.15 12.16
CA TYR A 2 -10.68 -9.21 11.60
C TYR A 2 -11.40 -10.32 10.84
N ALA A 3 -12.61 -10.72 11.24
CA ALA A 3 -13.37 -11.80 10.56
C ALA A 3 -13.68 -11.50 9.08
N TYR A 4 -13.81 -10.22 8.70
CA TYR A 4 -14.05 -9.85 7.30
C TYR A 4 -12.79 -10.03 6.44
N VAL A 5 -11.63 -9.64 6.97
CA VAL A 5 -10.33 -9.85 6.31
C VAL A 5 -9.99 -11.34 6.25
N ASP A 6 -10.38 -12.11 7.28
CA ASP A 6 -10.18 -13.55 7.32
C ASP A 6 -10.98 -14.28 6.22
N GLN A 7 -12.19 -13.80 5.93
CA GLN A 7 -13.02 -14.32 4.85
C GLN A 7 -12.53 -13.95 3.44
N MET A 8 -11.57 -13.01 3.32
CA MET A 8 -10.99 -12.65 2.02
C MET A 8 -9.92 -13.66 1.60
N GLN A 9 -10.12 -14.24 0.42
CA GLN A 9 -9.15 -15.14 -0.21
C GLN A 9 -8.19 -14.35 -1.09
N PHE A 10 -6.94 -14.29 -0.64
CA PHE A 10 -5.83 -13.68 -1.35
C PHE A 10 -4.92 -14.72 -2.03
N ALA A 11 -5.21 -16.00 -1.87
CA ALA A 11 -4.42 -17.10 -2.43
C ALA A 11 -4.39 -17.00 -3.97
N GLY A 12 -3.19 -17.03 -4.54
CA GLY A 12 -2.97 -16.96 -5.99
C GLY A 12 -3.21 -15.57 -6.60
N ARG A 13 -3.39 -14.53 -5.78
CA ARG A 13 -3.51 -13.14 -6.24
C ARG A 13 -2.21 -12.39 -6.01
N ASP A 14 -1.84 -11.53 -6.96
CA ASP A 14 -0.76 -10.57 -6.78
C ASP A 14 -1.12 -9.55 -5.67
N LEU A 15 -0.12 -8.95 -5.03
CA LEU A 15 -0.31 -8.01 -3.94
C LEU A 15 -1.20 -6.84 -4.36
N VAL A 16 -0.96 -6.27 -5.56
CA VAL A 16 -1.76 -5.16 -6.10
C VAL A 16 -3.22 -5.56 -6.28
N SER A 17 -3.46 -6.73 -6.86
CA SER A 17 -4.82 -7.27 -7.07
C SER A 17 -5.53 -7.55 -5.75
N ALA A 18 -4.83 -8.12 -4.77
CA ALA A 18 -5.35 -8.36 -3.43
C ALA A 18 -5.69 -7.03 -2.72
N LEU A 19 -4.82 -6.02 -2.85
CA LEU A 19 -5.01 -4.71 -2.26
C LEU A 19 -6.19 -3.95 -2.89
N ARG A 20 -6.34 -4.01 -4.22
CA ARG A 20 -7.53 -3.48 -4.92
C ARG A 20 -8.81 -4.10 -4.40
N TYR A 21 -8.86 -5.43 -4.33
CA TYR A 21 -10.02 -6.17 -3.84
C TYR A 21 -10.35 -5.80 -2.38
N PHE A 22 -9.32 -5.70 -1.54
CA PHE A 22 -9.44 -5.29 -0.15
C PHE A 22 -10.04 -3.87 -0.02
N LEU A 23 -9.49 -2.91 -0.75
CA LEU A 23 -9.90 -1.50 -0.71
C LEU A 23 -11.24 -1.22 -1.43
N GLU A 24 -11.66 -2.07 -2.36
CA GLU A 24 -12.97 -1.96 -3.01
C GLU A 24 -14.11 -2.46 -2.12
N GLY A 25 -13.85 -3.50 -1.33
CA GLY A 25 -14.79 -4.05 -0.34
C GLY A 25 -14.91 -3.18 0.92
N PHE A 26 -13.89 -2.34 1.18
CA PHE A 26 -13.73 -1.68 2.46
C PHE A 26 -13.86 -0.14 2.37
N ARG A 27 -14.62 0.47 3.28
CA ARG A 27 -14.62 1.92 3.44
C ARG A 27 -13.56 2.32 4.45
N LEU A 28 -12.52 3.01 3.98
CA LEU A 28 -11.44 3.49 4.84
C LEU A 28 -11.99 4.39 5.97
N PRO A 29 -11.81 4.01 7.24
CA PRO A 29 -12.12 4.87 8.37
C PRO A 29 -11.23 6.11 8.31
N GLY A 30 -11.78 7.28 8.63
CA GLY A 30 -11.00 8.53 8.65
C GLY A 30 -10.01 8.67 9.82
N GLU A 31 -9.83 7.60 10.62
CA GLU A 31 -8.91 7.53 11.75
C GLU A 31 -7.69 6.70 11.35
N ALA A 32 -6.51 7.33 11.38
CA ALA A 32 -5.22 6.73 11.03
C ALA A 32 -4.97 5.36 11.66
N GLN A 33 -5.18 5.28 12.97
CA GLN A 33 -4.97 4.06 13.76
C GLN A 33 -5.83 2.88 13.29
N LYS A 34 -6.99 3.14 12.66
CA LYS A 34 -7.82 2.07 12.12
C LYS A 34 -7.32 1.60 10.76
N ILE A 35 -6.82 2.50 9.92
CA ILE A 35 -6.19 2.16 8.63
C ILE A 35 -4.97 1.29 8.87
N ASP A 36 -4.14 1.70 9.83
CA ASP A 36 -2.92 0.99 10.26
C ASP A 36 -3.21 -0.47 10.63
N ARG A 37 -4.12 -0.70 11.60
CA ARG A 37 -4.55 -2.06 12.02
C ARG A 37 -5.14 -2.91 10.90
N LEU A 38 -5.81 -2.29 9.93
CA LEU A 38 -6.38 -3.00 8.79
C LEU A 38 -5.29 -3.44 7.81
N MET A 39 -4.31 -2.59 7.57
CA MET A 39 -3.19 -2.88 6.68
C MET A 39 -2.26 -3.91 7.27
N GLU A 40 -1.97 -3.86 8.58
CA GLU A 40 -1.26 -4.93 9.28
C GLU A 40 -1.96 -6.28 9.09
N LYS A 41 -3.29 -6.32 9.32
CA LYS A 41 -4.04 -7.57 9.18
C LYS A 41 -4.07 -8.06 7.73
N PHE A 42 -4.21 -7.15 6.76
CA PHE A 42 -4.15 -7.50 5.34
C PHE A 42 -2.81 -8.13 4.98
N ALA A 43 -1.70 -7.51 5.38
CA ALA A 43 -0.36 -7.99 5.06
C ALA A 43 -0.08 -9.37 5.69
N SER A 44 -0.45 -9.54 6.97
CA SER A 44 -0.39 -10.82 7.66
C SER A 44 -1.21 -11.89 6.92
N ARG A 45 -2.47 -11.59 6.57
CA ARG A 45 -3.35 -12.54 5.87
C ARG A 45 -2.89 -12.84 4.44
N TYR A 46 -2.32 -11.86 3.75
CA TYR A 46 -1.77 -12.04 2.41
C TYR A 46 -0.59 -13.01 2.44
N CYS A 47 0.31 -12.87 3.42
CA CYS A 47 1.46 -13.74 3.61
C CYS A 47 1.02 -15.17 4.00
N GLU A 48 0.04 -15.30 4.90
CA GLU A 48 -0.55 -16.60 5.28
C GLU A 48 -1.19 -17.35 4.10
N ASN A 49 -1.86 -16.61 3.20
CA ASN A 49 -2.54 -17.19 2.04
C ASN A 49 -1.58 -17.48 0.86
N ASN A 50 -0.39 -16.88 0.85
CA ASN A 50 0.59 -17.02 -0.23
C ASN A 50 1.99 -17.42 0.31
N PRO A 51 2.10 -18.52 1.09
CA PRO A 51 3.36 -18.94 1.70
C PRO A 51 4.42 -19.34 0.66
N ASN A 52 3.99 -19.72 -0.55
CA ASN A 52 4.86 -20.18 -1.63
C ASN A 52 5.33 -19.06 -2.57
N ASN A 53 4.91 -17.81 -2.37
CA ASN A 53 5.23 -16.75 -3.34
C ASN A 53 6.72 -16.40 -3.32
N GLY A 54 7.46 -16.69 -2.23
CA GLY A 54 8.92 -16.51 -2.12
C GLY A 54 9.42 -15.07 -2.24
N ILE A 55 8.55 -14.13 -2.62
CA ILE A 55 8.85 -12.72 -2.88
C ILE A 55 8.89 -11.92 -1.57
N PHE A 56 8.08 -12.29 -0.57
CA PHE A 56 7.98 -11.58 0.70
C PHE A 56 8.66 -12.38 1.81
N ALA A 57 9.69 -11.80 2.43
CA ALA A 57 10.39 -12.41 3.56
C ALA A 57 9.54 -12.40 4.84
N SER A 58 8.71 -11.38 5.02
CA SER A 58 7.84 -11.22 6.18
C SER A 58 6.56 -10.45 5.82
N ALA A 59 5.55 -10.54 6.70
CA ALA A 59 4.34 -9.73 6.60
C ALA A 59 4.66 -8.21 6.67
N ASP A 60 5.74 -7.83 7.34
CA ASP A 60 6.21 -6.44 7.40
C ASP A 60 6.56 -5.88 6.00
N THR A 61 7.29 -6.66 5.20
CA THR A 61 7.60 -6.31 3.81
C THR A 61 6.33 -6.13 2.97
N ALA A 62 5.36 -7.02 3.12
CA ALA A 62 4.08 -6.91 2.40
C ALA A 62 3.27 -5.68 2.86
N TYR A 63 3.35 -5.33 4.15
CA TYR A 63 2.75 -4.13 4.72
C TYR A 63 3.36 -2.86 4.13
N VAL A 64 4.69 -2.74 4.17
CA VAL A 64 5.42 -1.58 3.62
C VAL A 64 5.15 -1.45 2.12
N LEU A 65 5.19 -2.55 1.37
CA LEU A 65 4.90 -2.52 -0.07
C LEU A 65 3.45 -2.12 -0.36
N ALA A 66 2.48 -2.59 0.43
CA ALA A 66 1.08 -2.19 0.28
C ALA A 66 0.89 -0.68 0.50
N TYR A 67 1.55 -0.09 1.51
CA TYR A 67 1.55 1.35 1.74
C TYR A 67 2.18 2.13 0.60
N SER A 68 3.33 1.67 0.12
CA SER A 68 4.04 2.22 -1.02
C SER A 68 3.17 2.24 -2.29
N ILE A 69 2.39 1.19 -2.53
CA ILE A 69 1.40 1.13 -3.62
C ILE A 69 0.30 2.19 -3.45
N ILE A 70 -0.24 2.36 -2.24
CA ILE A 70 -1.27 3.37 -1.94
C ILE A 70 -0.73 4.80 -2.16
N MET A 71 0.54 5.01 -1.80
CA MET A 71 1.21 6.28 -2.04
C MET A 71 1.39 6.51 -3.54
N LEU A 72 1.85 5.50 -4.28
CA LEU A 72 2.05 5.58 -5.72
C LEU A 72 0.75 5.87 -6.47
N THR A 73 -0.35 5.19 -6.14
CA THR A 73 -1.65 5.47 -6.81
C THR A 73 -2.12 6.88 -6.52
N THR A 74 -1.86 7.41 -5.31
CA THR A 74 -2.22 8.79 -4.97
C THR A 74 -1.35 9.77 -5.74
N ASP A 75 -0.05 9.50 -5.88
CA ASP A 75 0.88 10.34 -6.61
C ASP A 75 0.59 10.37 -8.12
N LEU A 76 0.44 9.20 -8.74
CA LEU A 76 0.23 9.09 -10.19
C LEU A 76 -1.14 9.59 -10.65
N HIS A 77 -2.20 9.41 -9.86
CA HIS A 77 -3.57 9.74 -10.27
C HIS A 77 -4.12 11.02 -9.64
N SER A 78 -3.43 11.61 -8.65
CA SER A 78 -3.88 12.88 -8.07
C SER A 78 -3.54 14.05 -9.01
N PRO A 79 -4.53 14.86 -9.43
CA PRO A 79 -4.27 16.06 -10.22
C PRO A 79 -3.53 17.16 -9.44
N GLN A 80 -3.35 17.00 -8.13
CA GLN A 80 -2.61 17.94 -7.29
C GLN A 80 -1.09 17.75 -7.38
N VAL A 81 -0.64 16.57 -7.81
CA VAL A 81 0.78 16.26 -7.95
C VAL A 81 1.24 16.69 -9.33
N LYS A 82 2.08 17.73 -9.36
CA LYS A 82 2.65 18.28 -10.61
C LYS A 82 3.81 17.45 -11.13
N SER A 83 4.64 16.94 -10.22
CA SER A 83 5.78 16.10 -10.53
C SER A 83 5.50 14.71 -9.99
N LYS A 84 5.13 13.80 -10.89
CA LYS A 84 4.80 12.42 -10.54
C LYS A 84 6.07 11.61 -10.28
N MET A 85 5.99 10.67 -9.36
CA MET A 85 7.05 9.73 -9.03
C MET A 85 7.37 8.87 -10.26
N THR A 86 8.65 8.81 -10.65
CA THR A 86 9.07 7.92 -11.74
C THR A 86 9.21 6.49 -11.26
N LYS A 87 9.24 5.55 -12.21
CA LYS A 87 9.49 4.14 -11.91
C LYS A 87 10.81 3.93 -11.15
N GLU A 88 11.89 4.64 -11.53
CA GLU A 88 13.16 4.49 -10.82
C GLU A 88 13.08 5.04 -9.38
N GLN A 89 12.34 6.13 -9.18
CA GLN A 89 12.10 6.68 -7.84
C GLN A 89 11.30 5.70 -6.97
N TYR A 90 10.26 5.07 -7.53
CA TYR A 90 9.49 4.05 -6.83
C TYR A 90 10.35 2.84 -6.46
N ILE A 91 11.19 2.36 -7.38
CA ILE A 91 12.10 1.24 -7.10
C ILE A 91 13.07 1.60 -5.98
N ARG A 92 13.69 2.79 -6.04
CA ARG A 92 14.61 3.27 -5.00
C ARG A 92 13.95 3.43 -3.63
N LEU A 93 12.70 3.90 -3.59
CA LEU A 93 11.93 4.04 -2.36
C LEU A 93 11.72 2.69 -1.66
N ASN A 94 11.56 1.61 -2.43
CA ASN A 94 11.29 0.27 -1.93
C ASN A 94 12.57 -0.59 -1.84
N ARG A 95 13.76 0.00 -1.94
CA ARG A 95 15.01 -0.74 -1.72
C ARG A 95 15.20 -1.04 -0.23
N GLY A 96 15.69 -2.24 0.08
CA GLY A 96 15.95 -2.70 1.45
C GLY A 96 14.71 -3.01 2.31
N ILE A 97 13.49 -3.01 1.77
CA ILE A 97 12.27 -3.25 2.58
C ILE A 97 12.08 -4.72 3.01
N SER A 98 12.85 -5.66 2.46
CA SER A 98 12.71 -7.09 2.75
C SER A 98 13.84 -7.57 3.64
N ASP A 99 13.84 -7.19 4.92
CA ASP A 99 14.89 -7.58 5.89
C ASP A 99 16.31 -7.24 5.37
N SER A 100 16.50 -6.01 4.89
CA SER A 100 17.72 -5.54 4.20
C SER A 100 18.00 -6.16 2.83
N GLN A 101 17.06 -6.93 2.27
CA GLN A 101 17.09 -7.37 0.87
C GLN A 101 16.20 -6.51 -0.02
N ASP A 102 16.59 -6.39 -1.28
CA ASP A 102 15.82 -5.70 -2.31
C ASP A 102 14.80 -6.65 -2.94
N LEU A 103 13.57 -6.16 -3.11
CA LEU A 103 12.61 -6.85 -3.97
C LEU A 103 13.09 -6.79 -5.43
N PRO A 104 12.76 -7.80 -6.26
CA PRO A 104 13.14 -7.79 -7.67
C PRO A 104 12.66 -6.51 -8.35
N GLU A 105 13.59 -5.77 -8.99
CA GLU A 105 13.24 -4.51 -9.66
C GLU A 105 12.17 -4.72 -10.75
N ALA A 106 12.17 -5.89 -11.40
CA ALA A 106 11.13 -6.30 -12.34
C ALA A 106 9.74 -6.40 -11.69
N TYR A 107 9.66 -6.87 -10.44
CA TYR A 107 8.42 -6.95 -9.68
C TYR A 107 7.91 -5.55 -9.32
N LEU A 108 8.78 -4.69 -8.80
CA LEU A 108 8.46 -3.29 -8.49
C LEU A 108 8.06 -2.49 -9.76
N SER A 109 8.75 -2.72 -10.87
CA SER A 109 8.40 -2.14 -12.17
C SER A 109 7.01 -2.57 -12.61
N LYS A 110 6.67 -3.86 -12.48
CA LYS A 110 5.36 -4.39 -12.87
C LYS A 110 4.25 -3.75 -12.01
N ILE A 111 4.48 -3.62 -10.71
CA ILE A 111 3.57 -2.91 -9.81
C ILE A 111 3.38 -1.46 -10.28
N TYR A 112 4.47 -0.77 -10.61
CA TYR A 112 4.40 0.61 -11.09
C TYR A 112 3.56 0.74 -12.35
N ASP A 113 3.82 -0.08 -13.38
CA ASP A 113 3.03 -0.06 -14.62
C ASP A 113 1.55 -0.39 -14.36
N GLU A 114 1.26 -1.37 -13.50
CA GLU A 114 -0.11 -1.76 -13.18
C GLU A 114 -0.89 -0.65 -12.43
N ILE A 115 -0.21 0.09 -11.55
CA ILE A 115 -0.80 1.25 -10.87
C ILE A 115 -0.91 2.45 -11.81
N ALA A 116 0.07 2.67 -12.70
CA ALA A 116 0.00 3.74 -13.68
C ALA A 116 -1.16 3.53 -14.67
N ASP A 117 -1.37 2.29 -15.11
CA ASP A 117 -2.45 1.92 -16.03
C ASP A 117 -3.84 1.95 -15.35
N GLN A 118 -3.94 1.42 -14.13
CA GLN A 118 -5.19 1.38 -13.38
C GLN A 118 -5.02 2.02 -11.99
N GLU A 119 -5.78 3.04 -11.65
CA GLU A 119 -5.81 3.57 -10.28
C GLU A 119 -6.46 2.57 -9.31
N ILE A 120 -6.07 2.62 -8.03
CA ILE A 120 -6.80 1.89 -6.98
C ILE A 120 -8.05 2.67 -6.59
N LYS A 121 -9.21 2.12 -6.93
CA LYS A 121 -10.50 2.70 -6.56
C LYS A 121 -10.83 2.44 -5.08
N MET A 122 -10.57 3.43 -4.23
CA MET A 122 -11.04 3.42 -2.85
C MET A 122 -12.48 3.91 -2.78
N LYS A 123 -13.40 3.12 -2.22
CA LYS A 123 -14.77 3.58 -1.92
C LYS A 123 -14.72 4.60 -0.78
N SER A 124 -14.56 5.87 -1.12
CA SER A 124 -14.72 6.95 -0.15
C SER A 124 -16.16 6.94 0.37
N ALA A 125 -16.33 7.10 1.67
CA ALA A 125 -17.65 7.14 2.26
C ALA A 125 -18.40 8.39 1.79
N ASN A 126 -19.19 8.27 0.71
CA ASN A 126 -20.12 9.32 0.31
C ASN A 126 -21.11 9.56 1.45
N LYS A 127 -20.88 10.62 2.23
CA LYS A 127 -21.96 11.43 2.81
C LYS A 127 -22.36 12.45 1.74
N PRO A 128 -23.65 12.63 1.42
CA PRO A 128 -24.07 13.75 0.59
C PRO A 128 -23.81 15.03 1.40
N GLY A 129 -22.83 15.82 0.96
CA GLY A 129 -22.46 17.08 1.59
C GLY A 129 -21.14 17.04 2.34
N LYS A 130 -20.23 17.91 1.90
CA LYS A 130 -18.86 18.17 2.36
C LYS A 130 -17.81 17.20 1.81
N GLN A 131 -17.02 17.69 0.85
CA GLN A 131 -15.72 17.17 0.48
C GLN A 131 -14.86 17.00 1.76
N VAL A 132 -14.84 15.80 2.33
CA VAL A 132 -13.93 15.49 3.44
C VAL A 132 -12.54 15.34 2.85
N ARG A 133 -11.80 16.46 2.88
CA ARG A 133 -10.34 16.61 2.85
C ARG A 133 -9.56 15.36 2.40
N LYS A 134 -9.36 15.22 1.08
CA LYS A 134 -8.25 14.44 0.48
C LYS A 134 -6.90 14.74 1.18
N LYS A 135 -6.72 15.96 1.68
CA LYS A 135 -5.56 16.40 2.49
C LYS A 135 -5.27 15.55 3.73
N LYS A 136 -6.26 14.91 4.38
CA LYS A 136 -6.03 14.16 5.63
C LYS A 136 -5.46 12.76 5.39
N LEU A 137 -5.70 12.17 4.22
CA LEU A 137 -5.07 10.90 3.81
C LEU A 137 -3.65 11.16 3.30
N THR A 138 -3.42 12.28 2.60
CA THR A 138 -2.08 12.76 2.24
C THR A 138 -1.22 13.05 3.47
N LEU A 139 -1.79 13.62 4.54
CA LEU A 139 -1.10 13.86 5.83
C LEU A 139 -0.84 12.59 6.66
N LEU A 140 -1.49 11.46 6.34
CA LEU A 140 -1.21 10.16 6.98
C LEU A 140 -0.21 9.32 6.20
N LEU A 141 0.02 9.69 4.93
CA LEU A 141 1.04 9.18 4.04
C LEU A 141 2.15 10.23 3.88
N ASP A 142 2.37 11.04 4.92
CA ASP A 142 3.49 11.97 4.93
C ASP A 142 4.74 11.13 4.70
N VAL A 143 5.36 11.31 3.52
CA VAL A 143 6.57 10.60 3.11
C VAL A 143 7.61 10.68 4.22
N ASP A 144 7.63 11.79 4.96
CA ASP A 144 8.47 12.05 6.13
C ASP A 144 8.24 11.09 7.30
N ILE A 145 7.00 10.67 7.60
CA ILE A 145 6.77 9.67 8.67
C ILE A 145 7.27 8.31 8.21
N ILE A 146 6.94 7.88 6.98
CA ILE A 146 7.33 6.56 6.47
C ILE A 146 8.85 6.46 6.29
N THR A 147 9.49 7.51 5.75
CA THR A 147 10.96 7.56 5.66
C THR A 147 11.63 7.72 7.02
N SER A 148 11.06 8.48 7.96
CA SER A 148 11.65 8.68 9.30
C SER A 148 11.48 7.46 10.23
N THR A 149 10.41 6.68 10.09
CA THR A 149 10.26 5.40 10.82
C THR A 149 11.07 4.25 10.21
N PHE A 150 11.59 4.42 8.99
CA PHE A 150 12.28 3.39 8.22
C PHE A 150 13.71 3.80 7.83
N VAL A 151 14.30 4.76 8.54
CA VAL A 151 15.76 4.80 8.66
C VAL A 151 16.10 3.80 9.77
N PRO A 152 16.79 2.67 9.48
CA PRO A 152 17.36 1.88 10.55
C PRO A 152 18.26 2.81 11.35
N THR A 153 17.99 2.93 12.64
CA THR A 153 18.80 3.69 13.59
C THR A 153 20.22 3.12 13.57
N GLU A 154 21.08 3.61 12.68
CA GLU A 154 22.52 3.47 12.82
C GLU A 154 22.97 4.51 13.85
N ARG A 155 22.80 4.14 15.13
CA ARG A 155 23.78 4.33 16.22
C ARG A 155 23.26 3.80 17.55
#